data_AF-A0A847Z644-F1
#
_entry.id   AF-A0A847Z644-F1
#
_cell.length_a   1.000
_cell.length_b   1.000
_cell.length_c   1.000
_cell.angle_alpha   90.00
_cell.angle_beta   90.00
_cell.angle_gamma   90.00
#
_symmetry.space_group_name_H-M   'P 1'
#
loop_
_entity.id
_entity.type
_entity.pdbx_description
1 polymer ?
#
loop_
_entity_poly.entity_id
_entity_poly.type
_entity_poly.pdbx_seq_one_letter_code
_entity_poly.pdbx_strand_id
1 'polypeptide(L)'
;MKYPKLFENSKIGSIEIKNRIVMAPMGTGFANDDGTVNERVINYYEQRAKGGAGLIIVEAACVDDVYSVPFKGQIRVSQDYHIEALKKLTQAIHKHGS
;
A
#
# COMPACT_ATOMS: atom_id res chain seq x y z
N MET A 1 22.11 -9.41 15.63
CA MET A 1 21.75 -8.44 14.58
C MET A 1 22.02 -7.02 15.06
N LYS A 2 22.36 -6.09 14.16
CA LYS A 2 22.80 -4.72 14.52
C LYS A 2 21.70 -3.80 15.08
N TYR A 3 20.41 -4.14 14.96
CA TYR A 3 19.28 -3.30 15.42
C TYR A 3 18.11 -4.12 16.00
N PRO A 4 18.29 -4.83 17.14
CA PRO A 4 17.29 -5.79 17.62
C PRO A 4 15.90 -5.16 17.83
N LYS A 5 15.84 -3.94 18.36
CA LYS A 5 14.58 -3.21 18.58
C LYS A 5 13.76 -2.92 17.33
N LEU A 6 14.43 -2.76 16.19
CA LEU A 6 13.75 -2.47 14.92
C LEU A 6 13.01 -3.71 14.40
N PHE A 7 13.56 -4.91 14.65
CA PHE A 7 13.06 -6.19 14.13
C PHE A 7 12.25 -7.00 15.16
N GLU A 8 12.01 -6.45 16.34
CA GLU A 8 11.08 -7.04 17.32
C GLU A 8 9.63 -6.85 16.86
N ASN A 9 8.80 -7.87 17.08
CA ASN A 9 7.35 -7.77 16.89
C ASN A 9 6.77 -6.61 17.70
N SER A 10 5.72 -5.99 17.17
CA SER A 10 4.99 -4.91 17.83
C SER A 10 3.49 -5.04 17.55
N LYS A 11 2.69 -4.18 18.15
CA LYS A 11 1.24 -4.13 17.96
C LYS A 11 0.79 -2.70 17.66
N ILE A 12 -0.16 -2.54 16.74
CA ILE A 12 -0.88 -1.28 16.50
C ILE A 12 -2.38 -1.58 16.62
N GLY A 13 -3.03 -1.03 17.65
CA GLY A 13 -4.40 -1.39 17.98
C GLY A 13 -4.53 -2.89 18.24
N SER A 14 -5.32 -3.59 17.43
CA SER A 14 -5.50 -5.05 17.47
C SER A 14 -4.55 -5.84 16.56
N ILE A 15 -3.80 -5.17 15.67
CA ILE A 15 -2.99 -5.81 14.63
C ILE A 15 -1.57 -6.06 15.13
N GLU A 16 -1.09 -7.29 14.99
CA GLU A 16 0.31 -7.66 15.21
C GLU A 16 1.14 -7.34 13.96
N ILE A 17 2.31 -6.74 14.15
CA ILE A 17 3.27 -6.42 13.09
C ILE A 17 4.60 -7.09 13.38
N LYS A 18 5.19 -7.71 12.36
CA LYS A 18 6.42 -8.52 12.45
C LYS A 18 7.69 -7.72 12.77
N ASN A 19 7.64 -6.38 12.66
CA ASN A 19 8.74 -5.47 12.99
C ASN A 19 8.23 -4.02 13.05
N ARG A 20 9.10 -3.08 13.42
CA ARG A 20 8.81 -1.64 13.53
C ARG A 20 9.14 -0.85 12.26
N ILE A 21 9.29 -1.52 11.12
CA ILE A 21 9.59 -0.88 9.82
C ILE A 21 8.27 -0.62 9.11
N VAL A 22 7.93 0.67 9.00
CA VAL A 22 6.73 1.14 8.31
C VAL A 22 7.13 1.80 7.00
N MET A 23 6.54 1.37 5.89
CA MET A 23 6.62 2.11 4.63
C MET A 23 5.65 3.29 4.69
N ALA A 24 6.20 4.51 4.58
CA ALA A 24 5.42 5.73 4.44
C ALA A 24 4.69 5.78 3.09
N PRO A 25 3.57 6.54 2.98
CA PRO A 25 2.86 6.71 1.72
C PRO A 25 3.73 7.42 0.68
N MET A 26 3.83 6.84 -0.52
CA MET A 26 4.64 7.37 -1.62
C MET A 26 3.77 7.54 -2.87
N GLY A 27 3.48 8.77 -3.30
CA GLY A 27 2.74 9.01 -4.53
C GLY A 27 3.54 8.53 -5.75
N THR A 28 3.15 7.39 -6.33
CA THR A 28 3.97 6.73 -7.36
C THR A 28 3.68 7.24 -8.77
N GLY A 29 2.44 7.70 -9.01
CA GLY A 29 1.97 8.04 -10.35
C GLY A 29 1.85 6.82 -11.28
N PHE A 30 1.70 5.62 -10.71
CA PHE A 30 1.69 4.36 -11.47
C PHE A 30 0.29 3.82 -11.77
N ALA A 31 -0.76 4.34 -11.14
CA ALA A 31 -2.13 3.89 -11.39
C ALA A 31 -2.58 4.24 -12.82
N ASN A 32 -3.68 3.64 -13.24
CA ASN A 32 -4.32 4.02 -14.50
C ASN A 32 -4.94 5.43 -14.40
N ASP A 33 -5.32 6.00 -15.55
CA ASP A 33 -5.91 7.36 -15.61
C ASP A 33 -7.26 7.47 -14.87
N ASP A 34 -7.98 6.36 -14.74
CA ASP A 34 -9.22 6.26 -13.95
C ASP A 34 -8.95 6.04 -12.45
N GLY A 35 -7.68 5.88 -12.03
CA GLY A 35 -7.31 5.61 -10.65
C GLY A 35 -7.33 4.13 -10.26
N THR A 36 -7.62 3.23 -11.19
CA THR A 36 -7.56 1.80 -10.93
C THR A 36 -6.12 1.34 -10.73
N VAL A 37 -5.95 0.48 -9.73
CA VAL A 37 -4.68 -0.19 -9.46
C VAL A 37 -4.39 -1.18 -10.58
N ASN A 38 -3.19 -1.09 -11.15
CA ASN A 38 -2.69 -2.02 -12.16
C ASN A 38 -1.53 -2.88 -11.59
N GLU A 39 -1.01 -3.80 -12.41
CA GLU A 39 0.09 -4.70 -12.00
C GLU A 39 1.35 -3.95 -11.57
N ARG A 40 1.62 -2.77 -12.14
CA ARG A 40 2.80 -1.97 -11.77
C ARG A 40 2.71 -1.49 -10.32
N VAL A 41 1.54 -1.00 -9.92
CA VAL A 41 1.25 -0.61 -8.53
C VAL A 41 1.34 -1.83 -7.60
N ILE A 42 0.73 -2.95 -7.98
CA ILE A 42 0.75 -4.19 -7.18
C ILE A 42 2.19 -4.67 -6.96
N ASN A 43 2.96 -4.80 -8.03
CA ASN A 43 4.36 -5.23 -7.96
C ASN A 43 5.20 -4.26 -7.11
N TYR A 44 4.96 -2.95 -7.23
CA TYR A 44 5.69 -1.95 -6.45
C TYR A 44 5.56 -2.18 -4.94
N TYR A 45 4.33 -2.39 -4.44
CA TYR A 45 4.06 -2.62 -3.02
C TYR A 45 4.39 -4.04 -2.57
N GLU A 46 4.13 -5.05 -3.42
CA GLU A 46 4.51 -6.44 -3.11
C GLU A 46 6.02 -6.56 -2.86
N GLN A 47 6.86 -5.84 -3.63
CA GLN A 47 8.30 -5.84 -3.41
C GLN A 47 8.71 -5.24 -2.05
N ARG A 48 7.98 -4.27 -1.50
CA ARG A 48 8.26 -3.76 -0.14
C ARG A 48 7.80 -4.72 0.94
N ALA A 49 6.69 -5.41 0.73
CA ALA A 49 6.22 -6.47 1.62
C ALA A 49 7.23 -7.63 1.65
N LYS A 50 7.69 -8.08 0.48
CA LYS A 50 8.79 -9.06 0.30
C LYS A 50 10.09 -8.60 0.95
N GLY A 51 10.40 -7.31 0.84
CA GLY A 51 11.57 -6.68 1.47
C GLY A 51 11.54 -6.64 3.00
N GLY A 52 10.41 -7.00 3.61
CA GLY A 52 10.30 -7.17 5.05
C GLY A 52 9.72 -5.98 5.80
N ALA A 53 9.09 -5.01 5.14
CA ALA A 53 8.30 -3.99 5.85
C ALA A 53 7.21 -4.67 6.71
N GLY A 54 7.04 -4.25 7.96
CA GLY A 54 6.05 -4.80 8.88
C GLY A 54 4.66 -4.21 8.70
N LEU A 55 4.58 -2.99 8.15
CA LEU A 55 3.35 -2.30 7.79
C LEU A 55 3.61 -1.46 6.53
N ILE A 56 2.64 -1.42 5.63
CA ILE A 56 2.68 -0.58 4.43
C ILE A 56 1.49 0.38 4.44
N ILE A 57 1.79 1.68 4.41
CA ILE A 57 0.80 2.71 4.14
C ILE A 57 0.86 2.98 2.63
N VAL A 58 -0.17 2.54 1.92
CA VAL A 58 -0.33 2.82 0.49
C VAL A 58 -0.52 4.32 0.24
N GLU A 59 -0.20 4.77 -0.97
CA GLU A 59 -0.25 6.18 -1.36
C GLU A 59 -1.60 6.84 -1.12
N ALA A 60 -1.61 8.17 -1.16
CA ALA A 60 -2.84 8.94 -1.00
C ALA A 60 -3.86 8.54 -2.08
N ALA A 61 -5.00 7.99 -1.66
CA ALA A 61 -6.10 7.59 -2.53
C ALA A 61 -7.13 8.72 -2.65
N CYS A 62 -7.46 9.10 -3.88
CA CYS A 62 -8.47 10.14 -4.12
C CYS A 62 -9.87 9.58 -3.81
N VAL A 63 -10.74 10.41 -3.24
CA VAL A 63 -12.10 10.03 -2.81
C VAL A 63 -13.18 10.41 -3.83
N ASP A 64 -12.80 11.13 -4.88
CA ASP A 64 -13.65 11.52 -6.00
C ASP A 64 -12.81 11.63 -7.29
N ASP A 65 -13.47 11.75 -8.44
CA ASP A 65 -12.82 11.72 -9.75
C ASP A 65 -12.46 13.12 -10.30
N VAL A 66 -12.78 14.20 -9.57
CA VAL A 66 -12.75 15.57 -10.08
C VAL A 66 -11.85 16.49 -9.26
N TYR A 67 -12.09 16.59 -7.95
CA TYR A 67 -11.49 17.58 -7.06
C TYR A 67 -10.31 17.04 -6.25
N SER A 68 -10.30 15.75 -5.89
CA SER A 68 -9.25 15.15 -5.07
C SER A 68 -8.08 14.54 -5.85
N VAL A 69 -7.91 14.87 -7.14
CA VAL A 69 -6.88 14.32 -8.03
C VAL A 69 -5.74 15.33 -8.28
N PRO A 70 -4.75 15.45 -7.39
CA PRO A 70 -3.63 16.39 -7.54
C PRO A 70 -2.67 16.08 -8.70
N PHE A 71 -2.56 14.82 -9.14
CA PHE A 71 -1.70 14.45 -10.28
C PHE A 71 -2.17 13.16 -10.97
N LYS A 72 -1.68 12.94 -12.19
CA LYS A 72 -2.03 11.76 -13.00
C LYS A 72 -1.45 10.47 -12.41
N GLY A 73 -2.18 9.36 -12.56
CA GLY A 73 -1.72 8.05 -12.11
C GLY A 73 -1.78 7.84 -10.60
N GLN A 74 -2.65 8.58 -9.90
CA GLN A 74 -2.93 8.38 -8.49
C GLN A 74 -4.06 7.37 -8.30
N ILE A 75 -3.94 6.49 -7.30
CA ILE A 75 -5.01 5.53 -7.00
C ILE A 75 -6.27 6.25 -6.50
N ARG A 76 -7.43 5.61 -6.68
CA ARG A 76 -8.71 6.14 -6.22
C ARG A 76 -9.52 5.10 -5.46
N VAL A 77 -10.41 5.63 -4.63
CA VAL A 77 -11.43 4.91 -3.84
C VAL A 77 -12.78 5.60 -4.01
N SER A 78 -13.05 6.13 -5.22
CA SER A 78 -14.23 6.94 -5.54
C SER A 78 -15.44 6.14 -6.02
N GLN A 79 -15.22 4.91 -6.49
CA GLN A 79 -16.21 4.07 -7.20
C GLN A 79 -15.97 2.59 -6.93
N ASP A 80 -17.02 1.77 -6.97
CA ASP A 80 -16.94 0.33 -6.65
C ASP A 80 -16.02 -0.48 -7.57
N TYR A 81 -15.82 -0.04 -8.82
CA TYR A 81 -14.90 -0.74 -9.74
C TYR A 81 -13.43 -0.70 -9.28
N HIS A 82 -13.08 0.18 -8.34
CA HIS A 82 -11.76 0.19 -7.71
C HIS A 82 -11.56 -0.97 -6.72
N ILE A 83 -12.63 -1.52 -6.15
CA ILE A 83 -12.57 -2.48 -5.04
C ILE A 83 -11.79 -3.73 -5.43
N GLU A 84 -12.07 -4.34 -6.59
CA GLU A 84 -11.42 -5.58 -7.00
C GLU A 84 -9.91 -5.39 -7.25
N ALA A 85 -9.51 -4.24 -7.81
CA ALA A 85 -8.11 -3.93 -8.03
C ALA A 85 -7.35 -3.66 -6.71
N LEU A 86 -7.97 -2.93 -5.78
CA LEU A 86 -7.44 -2.69 -4.44
C LEU A 86 -7.33 -3.99 -3.63
N LYS A 87 -8.32 -4.88 -3.74
CA LYS A 87 -8.28 -6.20 -3.11
C LYS A 87 -7.10 -7.03 -3.59
N LYS A 88 -6.78 -7.02 -4.89
CA LYS A 88 -5.59 -7.69 -5.43
C LYS A 88 -4.29 -7.11 -4.85
N LEU A 89 -4.21 -5.78 -4.71
CA LEU A 89 -3.09 -5.12 -4.06
C LEU A 89 -2.93 -5.55 -2.59
N THR A 90 -4.02 -5.52 -1.82
CA THR A 90 -4.02 -5.95 -0.41
C THR A 90 -3.61 -7.42 -0.29
N GLN A 91 -4.14 -8.30 -1.12
CA GLN A 91 -3.77 -9.73 -1.13
C GLN A 91 -2.28 -9.95 -1.43
N ALA A 92 -1.72 -9.20 -2.39
CA ALA A 92 -0.30 -9.27 -2.72
C ALA A 92 0.58 -8.84 -1.54
N ILE A 93 0.20 -7.78 -0.81
CA ILE A 93 0.90 -7.32 0.40
C ILE A 93 0.81 -8.37 1.52
N HIS A 94 -0.41 -8.81 1.84
CA HIS A 94 -0.67 -9.77 2.93
C HIS A 94 0.02 -11.12 2.72
N LYS A 95 0.25 -11.54 1.47
CA LYS A 95 0.99 -12.76 1.12
C LYS A 95 2.39 -12.81 1.78
N HIS A 96 2.97 -11.65 2.09
CA HIS A 96 4.30 -11.54 2.71
C HIS A 96 4.25 -11.13 4.20
N GLY A 97 3.10 -11.25 4.85
CA GLY A 97 2.93 -10.98 6.28
C GLY A 97 3.17 -9.51 6.65
N SER A 98 2.72 -8.60 5.79
CA SER A 98 2.75 -7.15 6.00
C SER A 98 1.34 -6.59 5.86
#